data_AF-A0A5U2DI85-F1
#
_entry.id   AF-A0A5U2DI85-F1
#
_cell.length_a   1.000
_cell.length_b   1.000
_cell.length_c   1.000
_cell.angle_alpha   90.00
_cell.angle_beta   90.00
_cell.angle_gamma   90.00
#
_symmetry.space_group_name_H-M   'P 1'
#
loop_
_entity.id
_entity.type
_entity.pdbx_description
1 polymer ?
#
loop_
_entity_poly.entity_id
_entity_poly.type
_entity_poly.pdbx_seq_one_letter_code
_entity_poly.pdbx_strand_id
1 'polypeptide(L)'
;MSAYDIFLKHFQLSNLKRIYKEVVLLSSATGIDNMSHEVFWRFHDDEMETIRRKCLAGTYRFNKYKLKLISKGKGKAPREISIPTIRDRIALRAICDFLQEVYASDLSFELPQDMVVKVNNIILSEQYDYFMKFDVANFYPSIRHNKLISRLRAKIRDEKVLSLISKAISSPTVSKPNASDKPNECGVPQGLSISNILAAIYLMNIDKHFTSREDISYFRYVDDLMIFCRSDKAESLIESVLVKFRRLGLKIYDPIKNPEKSSMGLLSESKFGYLGYYFSEGGKVSARDGSVDNLRQSLLSIFTGFKHSSFKSQEFLTWRVNLRITGCVFQSKSKGWLYFFSEINDITLLHSLDDFIARLCKRYNVSLQLKSFVRAHYQIKHKRRETKYVPNFDKYNLEQKIYVLNHYFNKSTENLTDEEIEYNFNKRIAKQVKDIETDVKDAGY
;
A
#
# COMPACT_ATOMS: atom_id res chain seq x y z
N MET A 1 -24.80 -16.95 6.60
CA MET A 1 -24.84 -16.53 5.19
C MET A 1 -23.86 -17.39 4.41
N SER A 2 -24.25 -18.02 3.30
CA SER A 2 -23.33 -18.84 2.52
C SER A 2 -22.31 -17.97 1.77
N ALA A 3 -21.18 -18.54 1.35
CA ALA A 3 -20.23 -17.80 0.51
C ALA A 3 -20.87 -17.27 -0.78
N TYR A 4 -21.84 -18.01 -1.35
CA TYR A 4 -22.53 -17.56 -2.55
C TYR A 4 -23.44 -16.36 -2.28
N ASP A 5 -24.14 -16.33 -1.14
CA ASP A 5 -24.97 -15.18 -0.75
C ASP A 5 -24.12 -13.91 -0.54
N ILE A 6 -22.94 -14.07 0.07
CA ILE A 6 -21.97 -12.97 0.22
C ILE A 6 -21.50 -12.49 -1.17
N PHE A 7 -21.23 -13.42 -2.09
CA PHE A 7 -20.87 -13.08 -3.47
C PHE A 7 -21.99 -12.28 -4.17
N LEU A 8 -23.25 -12.70 -4.06
CA LEU A 8 -24.41 -11.98 -4.61
C LEU A 8 -24.50 -10.55 -4.06
N LYS A 9 -24.33 -10.38 -2.74
CA LYS A 9 -24.31 -9.08 -2.06
C LYS A 9 -23.25 -8.15 -2.66
N HIS A 10 -22.01 -8.62 -2.84
CA HIS A 10 -20.92 -7.78 -3.38
C HIS A 10 -21.07 -7.43 -4.86
N PHE A 11 -21.84 -8.21 -5.62
CA PHE A 11 -22.14 -7.95 -7.02
C PHE A 11 -23.48 -7.24 -7.26
N GLN A 12 -24.13 -6.72 -6.21
CA GLN A 12 -25.29 -5.83 -6.37
C GLN A 12 -24.90 -4.54 -7.10
N LEU A 13 -25.80 -4.03 -7.94
CA LEU A 13 -25.58 -2.80 -8.71
C LEU A 13 -25.18 -1.61 -7.83
N SER A 14 -25.86 -1.42 -6.71
CA SER A 14 -25.55 -0.37 -5.73
C SER A 14 -24.10 -0.46 -5.24
N ASN A 15 -23.62 -1.66 -4.94
CA ASN A 15 -22.24 -1.88 -4.49
C ASN A 15 -21.22 -1.65 -5.61
N LEU A 16 -21.49 -2.08 -6.84
CA LEU A 16 -20.60 -1.81 -7.98
C LEU A 16 -20.50 -0.32 -8.29
N LYS A 17 -21.63 0.41 -8.25
CA LYS A 17 -21.64 1.89 -8.39
C LYS A 17 -20.84 2.56 -7.27
N ARG A 18 -20.99 2.09 -6.02
CA ARG A 18 -20.21 2.56 -4.86
C ARG A 18 -18.71 2.35 -5.08
N ILE A 19 -18.29 1.14 -5.46
CA ILE A 19 -16.89 0.81 -5.78
C ILE A 19 -16.35 1.75 -6.85
N TYR A 20 -17.11 2.01 -7.91
CA TYR A 20 -16.67 2.91 -8.96
C TYR A 20 -16.41 4.32 -8.44
N LYS A 21 -17.40 4.91 -7.76
CA LYS A 21 -17.34 6.29 -7.24
C LYS A 21 -16.25 6.48 -6.18
N GLU A 22 -16.15 5.57 -5.21
CA GLU A 22 -15.29 5.74 -4.04
C GLU A 22 -13.85 5.26 -4.27
N VAL A 23 -13.66 4.20 -5.05
CA VAL A 23 -12.36 3.50 -5.15
C VAL A 23 -11.69 3.71 -6.50
N VAL A 24 -12.46 3.68 -7.58
CA VAL A 24 -11.91 3.57 -8.94
C VAL A 24 -11.79 4.92 -9.64
N LEU A 25 -12.73 5.86 -9.41
CA LEU A 25 -12.86 7.12 -10.12
C LEU A 25 -11.62 8.04 -10.03
N LEU A 26 -10.97 8.10 -8.87
CA LEU A 26 -9.79 8.97 -8.66
C LEU A 26 -8.48 8.34 -9.14
N SER A 27 -8.52 7.12 -9.68
CA SER A 27 -7.34 6.48 -10.24
C SER A 27 -6.91 7.17 -11.53
N SER A 28 -5.65 7.58 -11.61
CA SER A 28 -5.06 8.16 -12.83
C SER A 28 -4.56 7.12 -13.82
N ALA A 29 -4.54 5.84 -13.44
CA ALA A 29 -3.97 4.78 -14.27
C ALA A 29 -4.98 4.30 -15.31
N THR A 30 -4.60 4.30 -16.59
CA THR A 30 -5.40 3.75 -17.68
C THR A 30 -4.99 2.31 -17.97
N GLY A 31 -5.98 1.46 -18.25
CA GLY A 31 -5.75 0.08 -18.65
C GLY A 31 -5.21 -0.05 -20.07
N ILE A 32 -5.17 -1.27 -20.60
CA ILE A 32 -4.68 -1.53 -21.97
C ILE A 32 -5.59 -0.93 -23.05
N ASP A 33 -6.85 -0.69 -22.71
CA ASP A 33 -7.86 -0.02 -23.54
C ASP A 33 -7.67 1.51 -23.61
N ASN A 34 -6.77 2.06 -22.79
CA ASN A 34 -6.52 3.50 -22.62
C ASN A 34 -7.78 4.33 -22.33
N MET A 35 -8.84 3.72 -21.80
CA MET A 35 -10.09 4.40 -21.51
C MET A 35 -9.94 5.37 -20.32
N SER A 36 -10.42 6.60 -20.51
CA SER A 36 -10.44 7.61 -19.45
C SER A 36 -11.72 7.52 -18.61
N HIS A 37 -11.65 8.05 -17.39
CA HIS A 37 -12.82 8.17 -16.53
C HIS A 37 -13.91 9.09 -17.12
N GLU A 38 -13.50 10.13 -17.86
CA GLU A 38 -14.40 11.07 -18.54
C GLU A 38 -15.25 10.36 -19.62
N VAL A 39 -14.66 9.41 -20.34
CA VAL A 39 -15.37 8.61 -21.35
C VAL A 39 -16.23 7.55 -20.68
N PHE A 40 -15.67 6.78 -19.74
CA PHE A 40 -16.39 5.71 -19.04
C PHE A 40 -17.62 6.22 -18.29
N TRP A 41 -17.58 7.45 -17.76
CA TRP A 41 -18.71 8.07 -17.07
C TRP A 41 -19.97 8.14 -17.92
N ARG A 42 -19.88 8.20 -19.25
CA ARG A 42 -21.07 8.35 -20.11
C ARG A 42 -21.94 7.10 -20.18
N PHE A 43 -21.39 5.93 -19.88
CA PHE A 43 -22.07 4.63 -20.00
C PHE A 43 -21.79 3.70 -18.81
N HIS A 44 -21.33 4.26 -17.68
CA HIS A 44 -20.90 3.48 -16.52
C HIS A 44 -22.02 2.60 -15.94
N ASP A 45 -23.27 3.05 -15.99
CA ASP A 45 -24.42 2.30 -15.49
C ASP A 45 -24.66 0.99 -16.28
N ASP A 46 -24.58 1.04 -17.61
CA ASP A 46 -24.67 -0.14 -18.48
C ASP A 46 -23.50 -1.11 -18.26
N GLU A 47 -22.31 -0.56 -17.99
CA GLU A 47 -21.15 -1.37 -17.62
C GLU A 47 -21.33 -2.07 -16.27
N MET A 48 -21.93 -1.42 -15.25
CA MET A 48 -22.20 -2.10 -13.97
C MET A 48 -23.15 -3.29 -14.15
N GLU A 49 -24.20 -3.13 -14.95
CA GLU A 49 -25.13 -4.23 -15.23
C GLU A 49 -24.45 -5.35 -16.02
N THR A 50 -23.59 -5.00 -16.98
CA THR A 50 -22.77 -5.97 -17.71
C THR A 50 -21.80 -6.73 -16.80
N ILE A 51 -21.12 -6.03 -15.89
CA ILE A 51 -20.21 -6.63 -14.90
C ILE A 51 -20.99 -7.62 -14.04
N ARG A 52 -22.10 -7.16 -13.42
CA ARG A 52 -22.96 -7.98 -12.56
C ARG A 52 -23.39 -9.25 -13.28
N ARG A 53 -24.09 -9.10 -14.40
CA ARG A 53 -24.67 -10.22 -15.15
C ARG A 53 -23.60 -11.24 -15.55
N LYS A 54 -22.47 -10.80 -16.09
CA LYS A 54 -21.39 -11.71 -16.54
C LYS A 54 -20.65 -12.36 -15.38
N CYS A 55 -20.43 -11.66 -14.26
CA CYS A 55 -19.77 -12.25 -13.09
C CYS A 55 -20.66 -13.29 -12.41
N LEU A 56 -21.95 -13.00 -12.20
CA LEU A 56 -22.90 -13.94 -11.61
C LEU A 56 -23.12 -15.19 -12.48
N ALA A 57 -23.07 -15.03 -13.82
CA ALA A 57 -23.14 -16.14 -14.75
C ALA A 57 -21.82 -16.93 -14.90
N GLY A 58 -20.70 -16.45 -14.34
CA GLY A 58 -19.37 -17.05 -14.53
C GLY A 58 -18.77 -16.85 -15.93
N THR A 59 -19.36 -15.99 -16.75
CA THR A 59 -18.97 -15.73 -18.15
C THR A 59 -18.12 -14.46 -18.32
N TYR A 60 -17.85 -13.72 -17.24
CA TYR A 60 -16.94 -12.59 -17.26
C TYR A 60 -15.53 -13.02 -17.70
N ARG A 61 -14.95 -12.24 -18.61
CA ARG A 61 -13.56 -12.40 -19.06
C ARG A 61 -12.84 -11.10 -18.75
N PHE A 62 -11.77 -11.19 -17.97
CA PHE A 62 -10.90 -10.05 -17.69
C PHE A 62 -10.11 -9.69 -18.94
N ASN A 63 -9.87 -8.40 -19.12
CA ASN A 63 -8.94 -7.96 -20.16
C ASN A 63 -7.51 -8.29 -19.72
N LYS A 64 -6.60 -8.29 -20.70
CA LYS A 64 -5.16 -8.30 -20.43
C LYS A 64 -4.79 -7.07 -19.63
N TYR A 65 -3.86 -7.22 -18.70
CA TYR A 65 -3.41 -6.11 -17.88
C TYR A 65 -2.27 -5.35 -18.56
N LYS A 66 -2.28 -4.03 -18.44
CA LYS A 66 -1.21 -3.19 -18.98
C LYS A 66 0.01 -3.27 -18.08
N LEU A 67 1.16 -3.65 -18.64
CA LEU A 67 2.43 -3.70 -17.94
C LEU A 67 2.94 -2.30 -17.61
N LYS A 68 3.27 -2.08 -16.34
CA LYS A 68 4.02 -0.93 -15.86
C LYS A 68 5.24 -1.39 -15.07
N LEU A 69 6.42 -0.93 -15.48
CA LEU A 69 7.66 -1.21 -14.77
C LEU A 69 7.96 -0.10 -13.75
N ILE A 70 8.27 -0.50 -12.52
CA ILE A 70 8.75 0.38 -11.46
C ILE A 70 10.20 0.02 -11.13
N SER A 71 11.11 0.99 -11.23
CA SER A 71 12.52 0.77 -10.91
C SER A 71 12.70 0.33 -9.45
N LYS A 72 13.58 -0.65 -9.21
CA LYS A 72 14.04 -1.05 -7.88
C LYS A 72 15.44 -0.50 -7.54
N GLY A 73 15.95 0.43 -8.35
CA GLY A 73 17.31 0.94 -8.27
C GLY A 73 18.28 0.25 -9.23
N LYS A 74 19.53 0.76 -9.26
CA LYS A 74 20.58 0.33 -10.18
C LYS A 74 20.86 -1.17 -10.06
N GLY A 75 20.94 -1.87 -11.19
CA GLY A 75 21.32 -3.30 -11.26
C GLY A 75 20.23 -4.29 -10.79
N LYS A 76 19.02 -3.83 -10.44
CA LYS A 76 17.92 -4.71 -10.02
C LYS A 76 16.83 -4.75 -11.09
N ALA A 77 16.28 -5.94 -11.30
CA ALA A 77 15.12 -6.11 -12.18
C ALA A 77 13.94 -5.24 -11.67
N PRO A 78 13.22 -4.53 -12.57
CA PRO A 78 12.10 -3.69 -12.18
C PRO A 78 10.97 -4.51 -11.57
N ARG A 79 10.16 -3.88 -10.72
CA ARG A 79 8.88 -4.45 -10.28
C ARG A 79 7.87 -4.32 -11.41
N GLU A 80 7.33 -5.45 -11.85
CA GLU A 80 6.25 -5.50 -12.81
C GLU A 80 4.91 -5.27 -12.11
N ILE A 81 4.18 -4.24 -12.53
CA ILE A 81 2.84 -3.89 -12.05
C ILE A 81 1.85 -4.06 -13.19
N SER A 82 0.74 -4.69 -12.88
CA SER A 82 -0.37 -4.98 -13.78
C SER A 82 -1.45 -3.93 -13.55
N ILE A 83 -1.78 -3.17 -14.60
CA ILE A 83 -2.82 -2.14 -14.55
C ILE A 83 -4.07 -2.65 -15.27
N PRO A 84 -5.13 -2.99 -14.53
CA PRO A 84 -6.42 -3.40 -15.11
C PRO A 84 -7.19 -2.22 -15.72
N THR A 85 -8.12 -2.54 -16.62
CA THR A 85 -9.11 -1.60 -17.17
C THR A 85 -10.05 -1.08 -16.07
N ILE A 86 -10.82 -0.03 -16.35
CA ILE A 86 -11.78 0.52 -15.36
C ILE A 86 -12.80 -0.55 -14.95
N ARG A 87 -13.38 -1.27 -15.93
CA ARG A 87 -14.34 -2.35 -15.67
C ARG A 87 -13.74 -3.49 -14.84
N ASP A 88 -12.50 -3.88 -15.14
CA ASP A 88 -11.81 -4.94 -14.41
C ASP A 88 -11.49 -4.49 -12.99
N ARG A 89 -11.10 -3.22 -12.77
CA ARG A 89 -10.88 -2.67 -11.42
C ARG A 89 -12.10 -2.81 -10.53
N ILE A 90 -13.28 -2.53 -11.06
CA ILE A 90 -14.55 -2.65 -10.33
C ILE A 90 -14.81 -4.12 -9.97
N ALA A 91 -14.73 -5.02 -10.96
CA ALA A 91 -14.95 -6.45 -10.72
C ALA A 91 -13.93 -7.05 -9.74
N LEU A 92 -12.64 -6.72 -9.90
CA LEU A 92 -11.57 -7.15 -8.99
C LEU A 92 -11.80 -6.61 -7.58
N ARG A 93 -12.22 -5.34 -7.42
CA ARG A 93 -12.52 -4.80 -6.09
C ARG A 93 -13.71 -5.50 -5.43
N ALA A 94 -14.77 -5.79 -6.19
CA ALA A 94 -15.91 -6.55 -5.67
C ALA A 94 -15.51 -7.96 -5.22
N ILE A 95 -14.64 -8.64 -5.98
CA ILE A 95 -14.06 -9.94 -5.58
C ILE A 95 -13.21 -9.80 -4.31
N CYS A 96 -12.43 -8.73 -4.20
CA CYS A 96 -11.61 -8.47 -3.01
C CYS A 96 -12.48 -8.31 -1.76
N ASP A 97 -13.52 -7.46 -1.83
CA ASP A 97 -14.45 -7.22 -0.71
C ASP A 97 -15.19 -8.51 -0.32
N PHE A 98 -15.61 -9.30 -1.31
CA PHE A 98 -16.18 -10.63 -1.11
C PHE A 98 -15.23 -11.57 -0.36
N LEU A 99 -13.97 -11.68 -0.79
CA LEU A 99 -12.99 -12.54 -0.14
C LEU A 99 -12.64 -12.06 1.28
N GLN A 100 -12.58 -10.75 1.49
CA GLN A 100 -12.39 -10.18 2.83
C GLN A 100 -13.52 -10.59 3.79
N GLU A 101 -14.77 -10.55 3.35
CA GLU A 101 -15.91 -10.96 4.19
C GLU A 101 -15.91 -12.48 4.45
N VAL A 102 -15.63 -13.32 3.44
CA VAL A 102 -15.58 -14.79 3.60
C VAL A 102 -14.47 -15.26 4.54
N TYR A 103 -13.33 -14.57 4.51
CA TYR A 103 -12.13 -14.93 5.28
C TYR A 103 -11.91 -14.07 6.53
N ALA A 104 -12.88 -13.23 6.91
CA ALA A 104 -12.75 -12.31 8.06
C ALA A 104 -12.40 -13.01 9.38
N SER A 105 -12.81 -14.28 9.55
CA SER A 105 -12.51 -15.08 10.74
C SER A 105 -11.11 -15.70 10.75
N ASP A 106 -10.47 -15.82 9.59
CA ASP A 106 -9.17 -16.50 9.46
C ASP A 106 -8.01 -15.55 9.19
N LEU A 107 -8.31 -14.35 8.69
CA LEU A 107 -7.33 -13.35 8.30
C LEU A 107 -7.50 -12.10 9.14
N SER A 108 -6.39 -11.67 9.74
CA SER A 108 -6.26 -10.33 10.32
C SER A 108 -5.42 -9.47 9.40
N PHE A 109 -5.93 -8.30 9.02
CA PHE A 109 -5.17 -7.29 8.28
C PHE A 109 -4.80 -6.17 9.24
N GLU A 110 -3.60 -6.26 9.81
CA GLU A 110 -3.08 -5.25 10.72
C GLU A 110 -2.43 -4.11 9.94
N LEU A 111 -2.51 -2.90 10.49
CA LEU A 111 -1.74 -1.79 9.93
C LEU A 111 -0.24 -2.04 10.20
N PRO A 112 0.65 -1.61 9.28
CA PRO A 112 2.09 -1.68 9.50
C PRO A 112 2.52 -1.10 10.85
N GLN A 113 1.90 0.00 11.26
CA GLN A 113 2.16 0.68 12.52
C GLN A 113 1.83 -0.20 13.73
N ASP A 114 0.70 -0.92 13.69
CA ASP A 114 0.29 -1.81 14.79
C ASP A 114 1.30 -2.94 14.99
N MET A 115 1.82 -3.51 13.89
CA MET A 115 2.89 -4.51 13.96
C MET A 115 4.21 -3.92 14.47
N VAL A 116 4.56 -2.69 14.08
CA VAL A 116 5.76 -2.00 14.57
C VAL A 116 5.69 -1.82 16.09
N VAL A 117 4.53 -1.42 16.62
CA VAL A 117 4.29 -1.34 18.07
C VAL A 117 4.49 -2.71 18.74
N LYS A 118 3.89 -3.77 18.18
CA LYS A 118 4.04 -5.12 18.73
C LYS A 118 5.49 -5.60 18.71
N VAL A 119 6.20 -5.40 17.60
CA VAL A 119 7.62 -5.74 17.49
C VAL A 119 8.43 -4.98 18.54
N ASN A 120 8.18 -3.69 18.74
CA ASN A 120 8.88 -2.93 19.76
C ASN A 120 8.59 -3.44 21.18
N ASN A 121 7.33 -3.82 21.47
CA ASN A 121 6.96 -4.42 22.75
C ASN A 121 7.67 -5.77 22.99
N ILE A 122 7.85 -6.57 21.94
CA ILE A 122 8.63 -7.82 22.02
C ILE A 122 10.08 -7.53 22.40
N ILE A 123 10.72 -6.54 21.78
CA ILE A 123 12.09 -6.14 22.12
C ILE A 123 12.16 -5.70 23.59
N LEU A 124 11.22 -4.88 24.04
CA LEU A 124 11.18 -4.37 25.42
C LEU A 124 10.81 -5.43 26.47
N SER A 125 10.19 -6.53 26.06
CA SER A 125 9.79 -7.61 26.98
C SER A 125 10.97 -8.49 27.42
N GLU A 126 12.09 -8.45 26.68
CA GLU A 126 13.27 -9.30 26.90
C GLU A 126 12.98 -10.82 26.92
N GLN A 127 11.80 -11.24 26.44
CA GLN A 127 11.41 -12.66 26.37
C GLN A 127 12.27 -13.46 25.37
N TYR A 128 12.80 -12.77 24.35
CA TYR A 128 13.60 -13.35 23.27
C TYR A 128 14.91 -12.56 23.15
N ASP A 129 15.99 -13.22 22.74
CA ASP A 129 17.31 -12.63 22.53
C ASP A 129 17.70 -12.59 21.04
N TYR A 130 16.92 -13.21 20.15
CA TYR A 130 17.27 -13.41 18.74
C TYR A 130 16.12 -13.02 17.80
N PHE A 131 16.44 -12.40 16.67
CA PHE A 131 15.50 -12.14 15.57
C PHE A 131 15.95 -12.81 14.28
N MET A 132 14.99 -13.17 13.45
CA MET A 132 15.19 -13.69 12.10
C MET A 132 14.19 -13.07 11.16
N LYS A 133 14.72 -12.40 10.13
CA LYS A 133 13.95 -11.86 9.02
C LYS A 133 14.17 -12.72 7.79
N PHE A 134 13.08 -13.13 7.17
CA PHE A 134 13.10 -13.90 5.93
C PHE A 134 12.53 -13.10 4.76
N ASP A 135 13.14 -13.25 3.60
CA ASP A 135 12.69 -12.69 2.32
C ASP A 135 12.24 -13.81 1.38
N VAL A 136 11.04 -13.68 0.83
CA VAL A 136 10.46 -14.67 -0.09
C VAL A 136 10.79 -14.27 -1.53
N ALA A 137 11.58 -15.09 -2.20
CA ALA A 137 12.04 -14.82 -3.55
C ALA A 137 10.86 -14.79 -4.54
N ASN A 138 10.67 -13.66 -5.23
CA ASN A 138 9.64 -13.48 -6.26
C ASN A 138 8.26 -14.00 -5.81
N PHE A 139 7.82 -13.61 -4.62
CA PHE A 139 6.63 -14.18 -3.97
C PHE A 139 5.40 -14.22 -4.88
N TYR A 140 4.93 -13.07 -5.37
CA TYR A 140 3.74 -12.98 -6.22
C TYR A 140 3.83 -13.85 -7.48
N PRO A 141 4.88 -13.78 -8.32
CA PRO A 141 5.08 -14.70 -9.44
C PRO A 141 5.13 -16.19 -9.08
N SER A 142 5.50 -16.54 -7.85
CA SER A 142 5.70 -17.94 -7.42
C SER A 142 4.43 -18.61 -6.86
N ILE A 143 3.32 -17.88 -6.72
CA ILE A 143 2.06 -18.44 -6.19
C ILE A 143 1.47 -19.45 -7.17
N ARG A 144 1.39 -20.72 -6.78
CA ARG A 144 0.85 -21.78 -7.65
C ARG A 144 -0.68 -21.75 -7.64
N HIS A 145 -1.29 -21.62 -8.81
CA HIS A 145 -2.75 -21.48 -8.95
C HIS A 145 -3.50 -22.69 -8.36
N ASN A 146 -3.06 -23.91 -8.64
CA ASN A 146 -3.71 -25.12 -8.11
C ASN A 146 -3.78 -25.14 -6.58
N LYS A 147 -2.69 -24.74 -5.89
CA LYS A 147 -2.65 -24.65 -4.43
C LYS A 147 -3.52 -23.51 -3.92
N LEU A 148 -3.49 -22.34 -4.56
CA LEU A 148 -4.34 -21.21 -4.19
C LEU A 148 -5.83 -21.55 -4.33
N ILE A 149 -6.24 -22.12 -5.47
CA ILE A 149 -7.62 -22.55 -5.70
C ILE A 149 -8.03 -23.64 -4.70
N SER A 150 -7.13 -24.58 -4.36
CA SER A 150 -7.38 -25.57 -3.31
C SER A 150 -7.63 -24.93 -1.93
N ARG A 151 -6.91 -23.85 -1.57
CA ARG A 151 -7.20 -23.08 -0.35
C ARG A 151 -8.56 -22.39 -0.40
N LEU A 152 -8.91 -21.80 -1.55
CA LEU A 152 -10.20 -21.13 -1.74
C LEU A 152 -11.38 -22.10 -1.63
N ARG A 153 -11.23 -23.32 -2.15
CA ARG A 153 -12.23 -24.41 -2.10
C ARG A 153 -12.64 -24.82 -0.69
N ALA A 154 -11.85 -24.51 0.33
CA ALA A 154 -12.19 -24.79 1.73
C ALA A 154 -13.44 -24.03 2.19
N LYS A 155 -13.66 -22.80 1.68
CA LYS A 155 -14.81 -21.96 2.03
C LYS A 155 -15.74 -21.64 0.87
N ILE A 156 -15.24 -21.69 -0.36
CA ILE A 156 -16.00 -21.32 -1.57
C ILE A 156 -16.24 -22.61 -2.37
N ARG A 157 -17.49 -23.08 -2.39
CA ARG A 157 -17.89 -24.30 -3.12
C ARG A 157 -18.40 -24.04 -4.53
N ASP A 158 -18.80 -22.81 -4.84
CA ASP A 158 -19.30 -22.45 -6.16
C ASP A 158 -18.16 -22.39 -7.19
N GLU A 159 -18.22 -23.26 -8.20
CA GLU A 159 -17.21 -23.36 -9.25
C GLU A 159 -17.15 -22.13 -10.16
N LYS A 160 -18.26 -21.39 -10.33
CA LYS A 160 -18.29 -20.17 -11.15
C LYS A 160 -17.49 -19.07 -10.46
N VAL A 161 -17.61 -18.94 -9.14
CA VAL A 161 -16.82 -17.99 -8.34
C VAL A 161 -15.33 -18.35 -8.38
N LEU A 162 -14.99 -19.63 -8.19
CA LEU A 162 -13.60 -20.10 -8.28
C LEU A 162 -13.02 -19.88 -9.68
N SER A 163 -13.80 -20.17 -10.73
CA SER A 163 -13.43 -19.92 -12.13
C SER A 163 -13.19 -18.43 -12.39
N LEU A 164 -14.02 -17.55 -11.83
CA LEU A 164 -13.86 -16.10 -11.96
C LEU A 164 -12.54 -15.63 -11.33
N ILE A 165 -12.21 -16.09 -10.13
CA ILE A 165 -10.94 -15.77 -9.45
C ILE A 165 -9.76 -16.32 -10.26
N SER A 166 -9.86 -17.56 -10.76
CA SER A 166 -8.83 -18.17 -11.61
C SER A 166 -8.59 -17.34 -12.87
N LYS A 167 -9.65 -16.90 -13.57
CA LYS A 167 -9.53 -16.06 -14.77
C LYS A 167 -8.88 -14.71 -14.47
N ALA A 168 -9.08 -14.15 -13.28
CA ALA A 168 -8.44 -12.91 -12.86
C ALA A 168 -6.91 -13.06 -12.74
N ILE A 169 -6.45 -14.12 -12.07
CA ILE A 169 -5.01 -14.34 -11.85
C ILE A 169 -4.29 -14.91 -13.09
N SER A 170 -5.01 -15.61 -13.96
CA SER A 170 -4.48 -16.13 -15.22
C SER A 170 -4.46 -15.11 -16.35
N SER A 171 -5.08 -13.92 -16.20
CA SER A 171 -5.03 -12.90 -17.24
C SER A 171 -3.60 -12.36 -17.42
N PRO A 172 -3.06 -12.32 -18.65
CA PRO A 172 -1.67 -11.96 -18.86
C PRO A 172 -1.45 -10.46 -18.71
N THR A 173 -0.24 -10.11 -18.27
CA THR A 173 0.23 -8.73 -18.19
C THR A 173 1.14 -8.44 -19.37
N VAL A 174 0.77 -7.47 -20.20
CA VAL A 174 1.40 -7.24 -21.51
C VAL A 174 1.68 -5.75 -21.73
N SER A 175 2.76 -5.46 -22.47
CA SER A 175 3.05 -4.09 -22.92
C SER A 175 2.13 -3.68 -24.08
N LYS A 176 1.90 -4.61 -25.02
CA LYS A 176 0.98 -4.47 -26.15
C LYS A 176 0.22 -5.79 -26.33
N PRO A 177 -1.10 -5.77 -26.57
CA PRO A 177 -1.88 -6.98 -26.70
C PRO A 177 -1.63 -7.68 -28.04
N ASN A 178 -1.44 -9.01 -28.02
CA ASN A 178 -1.35 -9.88 -29.20
C ASN A 178 -2.29 -11.09 -29.06
N ALA A 179 -2.94 -11.53 -30.13
CA ALA A 179 -3.77 -12.74 -30.14
C ALA A 179 -3.06 -13.99 -29.57
N SER A 180 -1.73 -14.08 -29.70
CA SER A 180 -0.92 -15.20 -29.19
C SER A 180 -0.54 -15.11 -27.70
N ASP A 181 -0.94 -14.06 -26.97
CA ASP A 181 -0.60 -13.92 -25.55
C ASP A 181 -1.20 -15.08 -24.74
N LYS A 182 -0.32 -15.83 -24.07
CA LYS A 182 -0.73 -16.97 -23.25
C LYS A 182 -1.20 -16.53 -21.86
N PRO A 183 -2.21 -17.19 -21.28
CA PRO A 183 -2.56 -16.99 -19.88
C PRO A 183 -1.39 -17.27 -18.94
N ASN A 184 -1.35 -16.60 -17.80
CA ASN A 184 -0.42 -16.94 -16.74
C ASN A 184 -0.80 -18.29 -16.12
N GLU A 185 0.13 -19.23 -16.09
CA GLU A 185 -0.05 -20.56 -15.46
C GLU A 185 0.37 -20.56 -13.97
N CYS A 186 1.11 -19.53 -13.56
CA CYS A 186 1.59 -19.35 -12.20
C CYS A 186 1.62 -17.86 -11.84
N GLY A 187 1.53 -17.59 -10.55
CA GLY A 187 1.67 -16.27 -9.95
C GLY A 187 0.37 -15.49 -9.84
N VAL A 188 0.38 -14.46 -9.01
CA VAL A 188 -0.73 -13.50 -8.89
C VAL A 188 -0.22 -12.15 -9.41
N PRO A 189 -0.85 -11.54 -10.44
CA PRO A 189 -0.38 -10.27 -10.99
C PRO A 189 -0.34 -9.18 -9.92
N GLN A 190 0.76 -8.44 -9.82
CA GLN A 190 0.91 -7.36 -8.84
C GLN A 190 0.14 -6.11 -9.28
N GLY A 191 -0.43 -5.37 -8.32
CA GLY A 191 -1.18 -4.14 -8.61
C GLY A 191 -2.69 -4.32 -8.81
N LEU A 192 -3.20 -5.56 -8.75
CA LEU A 192 -4.64 -5.81 -8.69
C LEU A 192 -5.13 -5.66 -7.26
N SER A 193 -6.38 -5.23 -7.08
CA SER A 193 -7.00 -5.11 -5.74
C SER A 193 -7.14 -6.46 -5.02
N ILE A 194 -7.21 -7.58 -5.76
CA ILE A 194 -7.31 -8.93 -5.20
C ILE A 194 -5.96 -9.54 -4.78
N SER A 195 -4.83 -8.95 -5.18
CA SER A 195 -3.54 -9.64 -5.06
C SER A 195 -3.16 -9.91 -3.60
N ASN A 196 -3.31 -8.91 -2.73
CA ASN A 196 -2.90 -9.01 -1.32
C ASN A 196 -3.79 -9.99 -0.53
N ILE A 197 -5.11 -10.00 -0.77
CA ILE A 197 -6.03 -10.93 -0.10
C ILE A 197 -5.74 -12.38 -0.54
N LEU A 198 -5.45 -12.61 -1.82
CA LEU A 198 -5.08 -13.95 -2.32
C LEU A 198 -3.74 -14.42 -1.75
N ALA A 199 -2.75 -13.52 -1.66
CA ALA A 199 -1.48 -13.80 -1.00
C ALA A 199 -1.66 -14.19 0.48
N ALA A 200 -2.51 -13.46 1.22
CA ALA A 200 -2.82 -13.78 2.61
C ALA A 200 -3.49 -15.16 2.75
N ILE A 201 -4.49 -15.47 1.91
CA ILE A 201 -5.15 -16.78 1.88
C ILE A 201 -4.15 -17.91 1.56
N TYR A 202 -3.18 -17.66 0.67
CA TYR A 202 -2.17 -18.63 0.29
C TYR A 202 -1.27 -19.05 1.47
N LEU A 203 -0.89 -18.08 2.31
CA LEU A 203 0.02 -18.26 3.46
C LEU A 203 -0.69 -18.57 4.79
N MET A 204 -2.01 -18.41 4.86
CA MET A 204 -2.82 -18.56 6.08
C MET A 204 -2.51 -19.79 6.94
N ASN A 205 -2.27 -20.96 6.34
CA ASN A 205 -1.96 -22.17 7.11
C ASN A 205 -0.54 -22.17 7.70
N ILE A 206 0.40 -21.51 7.03
CA ILE A 206 1.75 -21.29 7.57
C ILE A 206 1.67 -20.34 8.76
N ASP A 207 0.89 -19.26 8.62
CA ASP A 207 0.69 -18.30 9.72
C ASP A 207 0.09 -18.97 10.94
N LYS A 208 -1.04 -19.69 10.77
CA LYS A 208 -1.68 -20.42 11.86
C LYS A 208 -0.72 -21.36 12.58
N HIS A 209 0.19 -22.01 11.85
CA HIS A 209 1.16 -22.93 12.45
C HIS A 209 2.23 -22.23 13.29
N PHE A 210 2.77 -21.10 12.82
CA PHE A 210 3.83 -20.40 13.56
C PHE A 210 3.27 -19.50 14.65
N THR A 211 2.08 -18.91 14.46
CA THR A 211 1.39 -18.14 15.50
C THR A 211 0.92 -19.02 16.66
N SER A 212 0.67 -20.33 16.45
CA SER A 212 0.27 -21.25 17.53
C SER A 212 1.43 -21.74 18.39
N ARG A 213 2.67 -21.33 18.12
CA ARG A 213 3.84 -21.72 18.89
C ARG A 213 4.08 -20.72 20.01
N GLU A 214 4.24 -21.20 21.24
CA GLU A 214 4.47 -20.37 22.42
C GLU A 214 5.95 -19.96 22.60
N ASP A 215 6.86 -20.68 21.95
CA ASP A 215 8.31 -20.48 22.07
C ASP A 215 8.87 -19.42 21.10
N ILE A 216 8.02 -18.78 20.32
CA ILE A 216 8.38 -17.78 19.31
C ILE A 216 7.35 -16.65 19.23
N SER A 217 7.76 -15.50 18.71
CA SER A 217 6.83 -14.47 18.23
C SER A 217 6.93 -14.31 16.73
N TYR A 218 5.82 -14.55 16.03
CA TYR A 218 5.73 -14.56 14.57
C TYR A 218 4.98 -13.34 14.05
N PHE A 219 5.61 -12.60 13.12
CA PHE A 219 5.01 -11.46 12.44
C PHE A 219 5.18 -11.60 10.93
N ARG A 220 4.11 -11.37 10.18
CA ARG A 220 4.17 -11.34 8.72
C ARG A 220 3.36 -10.18 8.15
N TYR A 221 3.98 -9.43 7.25
CA TYR A 221 3.30 -8.45 6.43
C TYR A 221 3.55 -8.76 4.95
N VAL A 222 2.51 -9.25 4.27
CA VAL A 222 2.62 -9.72 2.88
C VAL A 222 3.72 -10.81 2.79
N ASP A 223 4.87 -10.51 2.20
CA ASP A 223 6.03 -11.39 2.01
C ASP A 223 7.18 -11.13 2.99
N ASP A 224 7.17 -10.01 3.73
CA ASP A 224 8.11 -9.74 4.81
C ASP A 224 7.74 -10.59 6.03
N LEU A 225 8.60 -11.55 6.37
CA LEU A 225 8.44 -12.44 7.52
C LEU A 225 9.49 -12.10 8.60
N MET A 226 9.05 -11.96 9.85
CA MET A 226 9.89 -11.73 11.02
C MET A 226 9.52 -12.71 12.13
N ILE A 227 10.53 -13.32 12.74
CA ILE A 227 10.36 -14.23 13.88
C ILE A 227 11.34 -13.86 14.97
N PHE A 228 10.86 -13.79 16.22
CA PHE A 228 11.69 -13.67 17.41
C PHE A 228 11.68 -14.99 18.17
N CYS A 229 12.84 -15.43 18.63
CA CYS A 229 12.99 -16.67 19.39
C CYS A 229 14.22 -16.57 20.32
N ARG A 230 14.46 -17.64 21.08
CA ARG A 230 15.75 -17.82 21.75
C ARG A 230 16.83 -18.26 20.74
N SER A 231 18.04 -17.77 20.91
CA SER A 231 19.19 -18.01 20.03
C SER A 231 19.49 -19.50 19.84
N ASP A 232 19.33 -20.32 20.89
CA ASP A 232 19.52 -21.78 20.85
C ASP A 232 18.51 -22.53 19.95
N LYS A 233 17.41 -21.89 19.57
CA LYS A 233 16.37 -22.46 18.69
C LYS A 233 16.47 -22.00 17.24
N ALA A 234 17.30 -21.01 16.94
CA ALA A 234 17.30 -20.31 15.66
C ALA A 234 17.47 -21.26 14.46
N GLU A 235 18.49 -22.12 14.46
CA GLU A 235 18.78 -23.02 13.33
C GLU A 235 17.62 -23.98 13.05
N SER A 236 17.09 -24.64 14.08
CA SER A 236 15.95 -25.56 13.95
C SER A 236 14.69 -24.87 13.40
N LEU A 237 14.50 -23.59 13.76
CA LEU A 237 13.36 -22.82 13.31
C LEU A 237 13.51 -22.38 11.85
N ILE A 238 14.72 -21.99 11.44
CA ILE A 238 15.06 -21.70 10.04
C ILE A 238 14.71 -22.90 9.19
N GLU A 239 15.19 -24.10 9.53
CA GLU A 239 14.89 -25.32 8.77
C GLU A 239 13.38 -25.58 8.64
N SER A 240 12.63 -25.43 9.74
CA SER A 240 11.17 -25.59 9.74
C SER A 240 10.46 -24.61 8.80
N VAL A 241 10.88 -23.34 8.79
CA VAL A 241 10.39 -22.31 7.86
C VAL A 241 10.71 -22.68 6.43
N LEU A 242 11.98 -23.01 6.12
CA LEU A 242 12.43 -23.38 4.78
C LEU A 242 11.62 -24.55 4.21
N VAL A 243 11.39 -25.60 5.02
CA VAL A 243 10.64 -26.80 4.61
C VAL A 243 9.18 -26.46 4.31
N LYS A 244 8.51 -25.67 5.15
CA LYS A 244 7.08 -25.32 4.96
C LYS A 244 6.86 -24.47 3.73
N PHE A 245 7.70 -23.45 3.50
CA PHE A 245 7.62 -22.63 2.30
C PHE A 245 7.91 -23.45 1.03
N ARG A 246 8.92 -24.33 1.07
CA ARG A 246 9.22 -25.25 -0.04
C ARG A 246 8.06 -26.18 -0.36
N ARG A 247 7.40 -26.76 0.66
CA ARG A 247 6.18 -27.58 0.49
C ARG A 247 5.04 -26.80 -0.13
N LEU A 248 4.93 -25.50 0.15
CA LEU A 248 3.96 -24.62 -0.51
C LEU A 248 4.40 -24.24 -1.95
N GLY A 249 5.65 -24.52 -2.34
CA GLY A 249 6.19 -24.24 -3.67
C GLY A 249 6.78 -22.84 -3.78
N LEU A 250 7.10 -22.21 -2.65
CA LEU A 250 7.78 -20.92 -2.56
C LEU A 250 9.27 -21.14 -2.28
N LYS A 251 10.10 -20.25 -2.81
CA LYS A 251 11.52 -20.15 -2.45
C LYS A 251 11.68 -19.02 -1.45
N ILE A 252 12.27 -19.32 -0.31
CA ILE A 252 12.59 -18.35 0.74
C ILE A 252 14.11 -18.36 0.93
N TYR A 253 14.71 -17.20 1.16
CA TYR A 253 16.16 -17.11 1.37
C TYR A 253 16.50 -17.56 2.79
N ASP A 254 17.58 -18.32 2.89
CA ASP A 254 18.12 -18.79 4.17
C ASP A 254 18.97 -17.66 4.78
N PRO A 255 18.63 -17.12 5.96
CA PRO A 255 19.37 -16.00 6.55
C PRO A 255 20.82 -16.33 6.87
N ILE A 256 21.17 -17.61 7.05
CA ILE A 256 22.56 -18.05 7.26
C ILE A 256 23.35 -17.96 5.95
N LYS A 257 22.73 -18.37 4.83
CA LYS A 257 23.40 -18.47 3.52
C LYS A 257 23.27 -17.22 2.67
N ASN A 258 22.28 -16.38 2.95
CA ASN A 258 21.94 -15.18 2.20
C ASN A 258 21.72 -13.97 3.13
N PRO A 259 22.73 -13.58 3.93
CA PRO A 259 22.63 -12.47 4.88
C PRO A 259 22.28 -11.13 4.22
N GLU A 260 22.57 -10.97 2.93
CA GLU A 260 22.22 -9.80 2.12
C GLU A 260 20.74 -9.72 1.72
N LYS A 261 19.99 -10.82 1.88
CA LYS A 261 18.55 -10.91 1.57
C LYS A 261 17.70 -11.12 2.81
N SER A 262 18.18 -11.92 3.75
CA SER A 262 17.50 -12.31 4.98
C SER A 262 18.47 -12.11 6.13
N SER A 263 18.04 -11.42 7.18
CA SER A 263 18.93 -10.97 8.26
C SER A 263 18.57 -11.64 9.57
N MET A 264 19.55 -11.94 10.40
CA MET A 264 19.36 -12.49 11.73
C MET A 264 20.42 -11.95 12.68
N GLY A 265 20.17 -12.03 13.99
CA GLY A 265 21.16 -11.60 14.97
C GLY A 265 20.59 -11.48 16.38
N LEU A 266 21.50 -11.20 17.32
CA LEU A 266 21.16 -10.90 18.70
C LEU A 266 20.51 -9.51 18.80
N LEU A 267 19.43 -9.42 19.56
CA LEU A 267 18.68 -8.17 19.77
C LEU A 267 19.47 -7.11 20.53
N SER A 268 20.41 -7.52 21.38
CA SER A 268 21.31 -6.63 22.13
C SER A 268 22.35 -5.95 21.24
N GLU A 269 22.81 -6.61 20.18
CA GLU A 269 23.97 -6.13 19.40
C GLU A 269 23.56 -5.56 18.04
N SER A 270 22.44 -6.03 17.49
CA SER A 270 22.10 -5.80 16.09
C SER A 270 21.00 -4.77 15.91
N LYS A 271 21.20 -3.88 14.93
CA LYS A 271 20.12 -3.08 14.36
C LYS A 271 19.46 -3.87 13.23
N PHE A 272 18.14 -3.86 13.17
CA PHE A 272 17.42 -4.57 12.11
C PHE A 272 16.26 -3.74 11.58
N GLY A 273 15.94 -3.97 10.30
CA GLY A 273 14.89 -3.24 9.61
C GLY A 273 13.63 -4.08 9.42
N TYR A 274 12.46 -3.52 9.72
CA TYR A 274 11.16 -4.15 9.45
C TYR A 274 10.11 -3.09 9.08
N LEU A 275 9.32 -3.33 8.02
CA LEU A 275 8.27 -2.43 7.50
C LEU A 275 8.70 -0.97 7.28
N GLY A 276 9.94 -0.77 6.82
CA GLY A 276 10.51 0.55 6.59
C GLY A 276 11.08 1.25 7.82
N TYR A 277 10.93 0.67 9.02
CA TYR A 277 11.54 1.13 10.26
C TYR A 277 12.87 0.44 10.52
N TYR A 278 13.67 1.04 11.40
CA TYR A 278 14.81 0.43 12.07
C TYR A 278 14.54 0.33 13.57
N PHE A 279 14.90 -0.82 14.12
CA PHE A 279 14.86 -1.13 15.54
C PHE A 279 16.30 -1.31 16.04
N SER A 280 16.56 -0.86 17.25
CA SER A 280 17.82 -1.09 17.96
C SER A 280 17.57 -1.40 19.42
N GLU A 281 18.65 -1.76 20.12
CA GLU A 281 18.67 -1.98 21.57
C GLU A 281 17.93 -0.86 22.34
N GLY A 282 17.26 -1.24 23.42
CA GLY A 282 16.47 -0.34 24.26
C GLY A 282 15.14 0.12 23.64
N GLY A 283 14.67 -0.54 22.58
CA GLY A 283 13.39 -0.24 21.94
C GLY A 283 13.37 1.08 21.18
N LYS A 284 14.54 1.55 20.69
CA LYS A 284 14.60 2.73 19.81
C LYS A 284 14.10 2.36 18.41
N VAL A 285 13.14 3.15 17.92
CA VAL A 285 12.45 3.00 16.64
C VAL A 285 12.66 4.26 15.81
N SER A 286 13.24 4.10 14.62
CA SER A 286 13.51 5.19 13.67
C SER A 286 13.09 4.79 12.24
N ALA A 287 13.05 5.75 11.31
CA ALA A 287 12.85 5.44 9.90
C ALA A 287 14.14 4.92 9.25
N ARG A 288 14.02 4.08 8.21
CA ARG A 288 15.19 3.68 7.41
C ARG A 288 15.79 4.86 6.65
N ASP A 289 17.12 4.90 6.58
CA ASP A 289 17.88 5.98 5.91
C ASP A 289 17.39 6.27 4.49
N GLY A 290 17.17 5.22 3.68
CA GLY A 290 16.66 5.40 2.31
C GLY A 290 15.31 6.12 2.24
N SER A 291 14.42 5.92 3.22
CA SER A 291 13.15 6.66 3.27
C SER A 291 13.34 8.10 3.73
N VAL A 292 14.26 8.35 4.66
CA VAL A 292 14.63 9.71 5.08
C VAL A 292 15.25 10.48 3.90
N ASP A 293 16.11 9.84 3.13
CA ASP A 293 16.75 10.44 1.96
C ASP A 293 15.76 10.73 0.84
N ASN A 294 14.81 9.81 0.58
CA ASN A 294 13.69 10.07 -0.34
C ASN A 294 12.89 11.30 0.09
N LEU A 295 12.55 11.44 1.38
CA LEU A 295 11.86 12.62 1.90
C LEU A 295 12.68 13.90 1.70
N ARG A 296 13.98 13.88 2.02
CA ARG A 296 14.89 15.02 1.83
C ARG A 296 14.97 15.43 0.35
N GLN A 297 15.06 14.46 -0.56
CA GLN A 297 15.06 14.71 -2.00
C GLN A 297 13.73 15.31 -2.48
N SER A 298 12.60 14.79 -2.00
CA SER A 298 11.27 15.33 -2.31
C SER A 298 11.12 16.77 -1.81
N LEU A 299 11.54 17.07 -0.59
CA LEU A 299 11.56 18.44 -0.06
C LEU A 299 12.44 19.35 -0.91
N LEU A 300 13.67 18.93 -1.21
CA LEU A 300 14.58 19.70 -2.06
C LEU A 300 13.95 19.97 -3.44
N SER A 301 13.31 18.96 -4.04
CA SER A 301 12.62 19.08 -5.33
C SER A 301 11.50 20.12 -5.32
N ILE A 302 10.75 20.25 -4.21
CA ILE A 302 9.73 21.29 -4.04
C ILE A 302 10.37 22.70 -4.11
N PHE A 303 11.47 22.93 -3.40
CA PHE A 303 12.20 24.21 -3.42
C PHE A 303 12.85 24.49 -4.77
N THR A 304 13.46 23.49 -5.40
CA THR A 304 14.02 23.60 -6.75
C THR A 304 12.93 23.94 -7.77
N GLY A 305 11.78 23.26 -7.69
CA GLY A 305 10.62 23.53 -8.53
C GLY A 305 10.11 24.96 -8.39
N PHE A 306 10.07 25.49 -7.16
CA PHE A 306 9.74 26.90 -6.91
C PHE A 306 10.74 27.86 -7.57
N LYS A 307 12.04 27.60 -7.46
CA LYS A 307 13.09 28.46 -8.05
C LYS A 307 12.93 28.62 -9.56
N HIS A 308 12.56 27.53 -10.25
CA HIS A 308 12.41 27.46 -11.71
C HIS A 308 10.98 27.68 -12.21
N SER A 309 10.01 27.85 -11.31
CA SER A 309 8.62 28.14 -11.69
C SER A 309 8.51 29.53 -12.32
N SER A 310 7.72 29.64 -13.39
CA SER A 310 7.31 30.93 -13.96
C SER A 310 6.44 31.72 -12.98
N PHE A 311 5.70 31.04 -12.11
CA PHE A 311 4.88 31.64 -11.06
C PHE A 311 5.45 31.30 -9.68
N LYS A 312 6.07 32.29 -9.02
CA LYS A 312 6.76 32.12 -7.73
C LYS A 312 5.87 32.55 -6.56
N SER A 313 4.84 31.76 -6.25
CA SER A 313 4.03 31.98 -5.04
C SER A 313 4.69 31.34 -3.82
N GLN A 314 5.00 32.16 -2.81
CA GLN A 314 5.52 31.70 -1.53
C GLN A 314 4.43 31.01 -0.70
N GLU A 315 3.17 31.38 -0.89
CA GLU A 315 2.00 30.76 -0.26
C GLU A 315 1.85 29.32 -0.75
N PHE A 316 1.94 29.09 -2.07
CA PHE A 316 1.88 27.74 -2.64
C PHE A 316 3.09 26.89 -2.20
N LEU A 317 4.29 27.48 -2.17
CA LEU A 317 5.48 26.81 -1.64
C LEU A 317 5.27 26.40 -0.18
N THR A 318 4.81 27.33 0.66
CA THR A 318 4.49 27.09 2.09
C THR A 318 3.47 25.97 2.24
N TRP A 319 2.38 26.01 1.46
CA TRP A 319 1.34 24.99 1.48
C TRP A 319 1.89 23.60 1.10
N ARG A 320 2.67 23.52 0.01
CA ARG A 320 3.30 22.26 -0.47
C ARG A 320 4.27 21.68 0.55
N VAL A 321 5.13 22.50 1.15
CA VAL A 321 6.09 22.06 2.16
C VAL A 321 5.36 21.61 3.43
N ASN A 322 4.39 22.39 3.92
CA ASN A 322 3.60 22.03 5.10
C ASN A 322 2.80 20.73 4.90
N LEU A 323 2.24 20.52 3.71
CA LEU A 323 1.56 19.27 3.36
C LEU A 323 2.54 18.08 3.33
N ARG A 324 3.77 18.29 2.85
CA ARG A 324 4.83 17.26 2.86
C ARG A 324 5.28 16.89 4.28
N ILE A 325 5.41 17.88 5.17
CA ILE A 325 5.77 17.68 6.58
C ILE A 325 4.66 16.91 7.31
N THR A 326 3.44 17.46 7.30
CA THR A 326 2.34 16.96 8.13
C THR A 326 1.62 15.75 7.55
N GLY A 327 1.69 15.55 6.23
CA GLY A 327 0.76 14.68 5.55
C GLY A 327 -0.66 15.26 5.53
N CYS A 328 -1.66 14.41 5.34
CA CYS A 328 -3.06 14.78 5.36
C CYS A 328 -3.97 13.59 5.66
N VAL A 329 -5.26 13.86 5.89
CA VAL A 329 -6.32 12.87 5.79
C VAL A 329 -7.09 13.11 4.49
N PHE A 330 -7.21 12.06 3.68
CA PHE A 330 -7.92 12.07 2.40
C PHE A 330 -8.48 10.68 2.09
N GLN A 331 -9.73 10.60 1.62
CA GLN A 331 -10.48 9.37 1.41
C GLN A 331 -10.49 8.45 2.63
N SER A 332 -10.75 9.04 3.81
CA SER A 332 -10.77 8.37 5.12
C SER A 332 -9.45 7.68 5.49
N LYS A 333 -8.34 8.10 4.88
CA LYS A 333 -7.01 7.52 5.13
C LYS A 333 -6.03 8.61 5.50
N SER A 334 -5.20 8.31 6.49
CA SER A 334 -4.04 9.13 6.83
C SER A 334 -2.90 8.88 5.84
N LYS A 335 -2.33 9.94 5.28
CA LYS A 335 -1.39 9.91 4.15
C LYS A 335 -0.20 10.80 4.43
N GLY A 336 1.00 10.33 4.08
CA GLY A 336 2.25 11.10 4.21
C GLY A 336 3.28 10.40 5.09
N TRP A 337 4.51 10.92 5.04
CA TRP A 337 5.67 10.29 5.65
C TRP A 337 5.51 10.12 7.17
N LEU A 338 5.13 11.18 7.90
CA LEU A 338 4.93 11.10 9.35
C LEU A 338 3.78 10.20 9.79
N TYR A 339 2.72 10.08 8.99
CA TYR A 339 1.65 9.12 9.32
C TYR A 339 2.11 7.68 9.11
N PHE A 340 2.93 7.43 8.10
CA PHE A 340 3.53 6.11 7.92
C PHE A 340 4.46 5.79 9.10
N PHE A 341 5.32 6.75 9.46
CA PHE A 341 6.34 6.68 10.50
C PHE A 341 5.88 7.21 11.87
N SER A 342 4.60 7.01 12.23
CA SER A 342 4.03 7.54 13.47
C SER A 342 4.62 6.94 14.75
N GLU A 343 5.24 5.77 14.63
CA GLU A 343 5.80 5.02 15.76
C GLU A 343 7.26 5.34 16.05
N ILE A 344 7.86 6.32 15.35
CA ILE A 344 9.20 6.81 15.67
C ILE A 344 9.25 7.31 17.13
N ASN A 345 10.32 6.94 17.83
CA ASN A 345 10.71 7.56 19.10
C ASN A 345 12.09 8.24 19.02
N ASP A 346 12.76 8.19 17.86
CA ASP A 346 13.98 8.93 17.55
C ASP A 346 13.71 10.42 17.27
N ILE A 347 13.49 11.20 18.33
CA ILE A 347 13.19 12.63 18.23
C ILE A 347 14.33 13.44 17.59
N THR A 348 15.59 12.98 17.75
CA THR A 348 16.77 13.59 17.12
C THR A 348 16.64 13.61 15.59
N LEU A 349 16.13 12.54 14.98
CA LEU A 349 15.87 12.50 13.54
C LEU A 349 14.88 13.59 13.12
N LEU A 350 13.79 13.78 13.88
CA LEU A 350 12.77 14.78 13.58
C LEU A 350 13.31 16.21 13.66
N HIS A 351 14.13 16.52 14.67
CA HIS A 351 14.84 17.81 14.75
C HIS A 351 15.78 18.01 13.56
N SER A 352 16.51 16.97 13.14
CA SER A 352 17.41 17.06 11.98
C SER A 352 16.68 17.39 10.67
N LEU A 353 15.41 16.96 10.53
CA LEU A 353 14.55 17.27 9.39
C LEU A 353 14.04 18.72 9.45
N ASP A 354 13.69 19.22 10.63
CA ASP A 354 13.34 20.63 10.84
C ASP A 354 14.52 21.55 10.48
N ASP A 355 15.73 21.22 10.96
CA ASP A 355 16.95 21.97 10.62
C ASP A 355 17.26 21.92 9.13
N PHE A 356 17.02 20.77 8.49
CA PHE A 356 17.22 20.62 7.05
C PHE A 356 16.32 21.59 6.27
N ILE A 357 15.06 21.72 6.65
CA ILE A 357 14.13 22.68 6.04
C ILE A 357 14.58 24.12 6.28
N ALA A 358 15.01 24.46 7.49
CA ALA A 358 15.54 25.80 7.79
C ALA A 358 16.74 26.16 6.89
N ARG A 359 17.65 25.19 6.67
CA ARG A 359 18.76 25.34 5.71
C ARG A 359 18.28 25.53 4.28
N LEU A 360 17.22 24.83 3.84
CA LEU A 360 16.62 25.05 2.52
C LEU A 360 16.03 26.45 2.37
N CYS A 361 15.29 26.94 3.37
CA CYS A 361 14.76 28.31 3.35
C CYS A 361 15.89 29.35 3.17
N LYS A 362 16.99 29.21 3.93
CA LYS A 362 18.19 30.05 3.79
C LYS A 362 18.83 29.93 2.40
N ARG A 363 19.00 28.70 1.90
CA ARG A 363 19.63 28.43 0.60
C ARG A 363 18.87 29.03 -0.58
N TYR A 364 17.54 29.04 -0.51
CA TYR A 364 16.67 29.56 -1.57
C TYR A 364 16.20 31.00 -1.32
N ASN A 365 16.69 31.64 -0.26
CA ASN A 365 16.37 33.01 0.13
C ASN A 365 14.84 33.26 0.26
N VAL A 366 14.15 32.38 0.98
CA VAL A 366 12.70 32.48 1.24
C VAL A 366 12.44 32.55 2.76
N SER A 367 11.48 33.38 3.15
CA SER A 367 11.03 33.50 4.55
C SER A 367 9.63 32.91 4.66
N LEU A 368 9.55 31.66 5.13
CA LEU A 368 8.30 30.89 5.17
C LEU A 368 7.92 30.55 6.60
N GLN A 369 6.64 30.68 6.94
CA GLN A 369 6.10 30.16 8.21
C GLN A 369 5.73 28.69 8.04
N LEU A 370 6.67 27.82 8.39
CA LEU A 370 6.54 26.37 8.19
C LEU A 370 6.11 25.65 9.47
N LYS A 371 5.43 24.52 9.26
CA LYS A 371 5.14 23.54 10.31
C LYS A 371 6.42 22.77 10.67
N SER A 372 6.46 22.19 11.86
CA SER A 372 7.60 21.39 12.35
C SER A 372 7.26 19.90 12.31
N PHE A 373 8.22 19.07 11.94
CA PHE A 373 8.14 17.60 12.01
C PHE A 373 7.93 17.13 13.44
N VAL A 374 8.66 17.70 14.41
CA VAL A 374 8.52 17.36 15.84
C VAL A 374 7.09 17.64 16.32
N ARG A 375 6.58 18.84 16.03
CA ARG A 375 5.22 19.22 16.41
C ARG A 375 4.17 18.39 15.68
N ALA A 376 4.35 18.14 14.39
CA ALA A 376 3.46 17.32 13.59
C ALA A 376 3.39 15.88 14.10
N HIS A 377 4.53 15.28 14.42
CA HIS A 377 4.63 13.94 14.99
C HIS A 377 3.88 13.85 16.32
N TYR A 378 4.11 14.79 17.24
CA TYR A 378 3.38 14.83 18.51
C TYR A 378 1.85 14.91 18.30
N GLN A 379 1.40 15.75 17.36
CA GLN A 379 -0.02 15.89 17.04
C GLN A 379 -0.62 14.60 16.46
N ILE A 380 0.12 13.91 15.59
CA ILE A 380 -0.29 12.64 15.00
C ILE A 380 -0.35 11.54 16.06
N LYS A 381 0.64 11.48 16.95
CA LYS A 381 0.76 10.43 17.97
C LYS A 381 -0.28 10.58 19.08
N HIS A 382 -0.54 11.80 19.55
CA HIS A 382 -1.36 12.03 20.75
C HIS A 382 -2.72 12.69 20.47
N LYS A 383 -2.90 13.37 19.33
CA LYS A 383 -4.11 14.17 19.04
C LYS A 383 -4.72 13.84 17.67
N ARG A 384 -4.51 12.62 17.18
CA ARG A 384 -4.85 12.20 15.80
C ARG A 384 -6.27 12.55 15.36
N ARG A 385 -7.25 12.43 16.27
CA ARG A 385 -8.68 12.64 15.97
C ARG A 385 -9.13 14.10 16.04
N GLU A 386 -8.39 14.94 16.76
CA GLU A 386 -8.79 16.31 17.12
C GLU A 386 -7.91 17.37 16.46
N THR A 387 -6.72 16.99 15.99
CA THR A 387 -5.73 17.95 15.53
C THR A 387 -6.20 18.75 14.31
N LYS A 388 -6.11 20.07 14.42
CA LYS A 388 -6.22 21.00 13.28
C LYS A 388 -4.86 21.27 12.63
N TYR A 389 -3.79 20.70 13.19
CA TYR A 389 -2.43 20.90 12.69
C TYR A 389 -2.16 20.10 11.41
N VAL A 390 -2.88 18.99 11.21
CA VAL A 390 -2.81 18.17 9.99
C VAL A 390 -4.07 18.41 9.16
N PRO A 391 -3.97 18.75 7.87
CA PRO A 391 -5.14 18.99 7.05
C PRO A 391 -5.97 17.71 6.86
N ASN A 392 -7.27 17.81 7.07
CA ASN A 392 -8.24 16.75 6.78
C ASN A 392 -9.16 17.22 5.65
N PHE A 393 -8.83 16.82 4.42
CA PHE A 393 -9.54 17.26 3.21
C PHE A 393 -10.94 16.66 3.10
N ASP A 394 -11.21 15.54 3.78
CA ASP A 394 -12.55 14.93 3.81
C ASP A 394 -13.57 15.78 4.59
N LYS A 395 -13.09 16.66 5.48
CA LYS A 395 -13.92 17.58 6.26
C LYS A 395 -14.11 18.96 5.60
N TYR A 396 -13.55 19.17 4.40
CA TYR A 396 -13.64 20.47 3.75
C TYR A 396 -15.06 20.70 3.23
N ASN A 397 -15.60 21.89 3.50
CA ASN A 397 -16.86 22.35 2.89
C ASN A 397 -16.62 22.89 1.47
N LEU A 398 -17.69 23.24 0.76
CA LEU A 398 -17.60 23.71 -0.63
C LEU A 398 -16.75 24.98 -0.76
N GLU A 399 -16.92 25.97 0.12
CA GLU A 399 -16.14 27.21 0.13
C GLU A 399 -14.64 26.96 0.29
N GLN A 400 -14.25 26.05 1.20
CA GLN A 400 -12.87 25.66 1.41
C GLN A 400 -12.28 24.95 0.19
N LYS A 401 -13.09 24.13 -0.50
CA LYS A 401 -12.67 23.47 -1.75
C LYS A 401 -12.47 24.48 -2.87
N ILE A 402 -13.40 25.43 -3.03
CA ILE A 402 -13.29 26.57 -3.96
C ILE A 402 -12.03 27.38 -3.68
N TYR A 403 -11.79 27.73 -2.42
CA TYR A 403 -10.59 28.46 -2.00
C TYR A 403 -9.32 27.71 -2.40
N VAL A 404 -9.22 26.41 -2.12
CA VAL A 404 -8.05 25.60 -2.49
C VAL A 404 -7.84 25.57 -4.01
N LEU A 405 -8.93 25.41 -4.78
CA LEU A 405 -8.87 25.37 -6.25
C LEU A 405 -8.42 26.70 -6.86
N ASN A 406 -9.03 27.80 -6.43
CA ASN A 406 -8.71 29.14 -6.93
C ASN A 406 -7.32 29.59 -6.47
N HIS A 407 -7.03 29.46 -5.17
CA HIS A 407 -5.85 30.05 -4.54
C HIS A 407 -4.57 29.24 -4.74
N TYR A 408 -4.62 27.91 -4.65
CA TYR A 408 -3.42 27.07 -4.77
C TYR A 408 -3.26 26.44 -6.16
N PHE A 409 -4.34 26.24 -6.91
CA PHE A 409 -4.30 25.55 -8.19
C PHE A 409 -4.65 26.42 -9.40
N ASN A 410 -4.95 27.71 -9.20
CA ASN A 410 -5.39 28.65 -10.23
C ASN A 410 -6.50 28.06 -11.14
N LYS A 411 -7.42 27.29 -10.55
CA LYS A 411 -8.52 26.64 -11.26
C LYS A 411 -9.82 27.40 -10.96
N SER A 412 -10.25 28.24 -11.91
CA SER A 412 -11.54 28.94 -11.80
C SER A 412 -12.70 27.96 -11.62
N THR A 413 -13.63 28.38 -10.78
CA THR A 413 -14.82 27.65 -10.33
C THR A 413 -16.12 28.35 -10.72
N GLU A 414 -16.06 29.51 -11.38
CA GLU A 414 -17.21 30.41 -11.66
C GLU A 414 -18.34 29.76 -12.47
N ASN A 415 -18.05 28.70 -13.24
CA ASN A 415 -19.01 27.99 -14.08
C ASN A 415 -19.08 26.48 -13.80
N LEU A 416 -18.65 26.06 -12.61
CA LEU A 416 -18.68 24.65 -12.22
C LEU A 416 -19.83 24.39 -11.26
N THR A 417 -20.54 23.28 -11.49
CA THR A 417 -21.49 22.73 -10.52
C THR A 417 -20.77 22.23 -9.27
N ASP A 418 -21.50 22.07 -8.17
CA ASP A 418 -20.96 21.54 -6.91
C ASP A 418 -20.26 20.17 -7.10
N GLU A 419 -20.85 19.29 -7.92
CA GLU A 419 -20.26 17.99 -8.26
C GLU A 419 -18.95 18.12 -9.05
N GLU A 420 -18.88 19.09 -9.97
CA GLU A 420 -17.66 19.36 -10.72
C GLU A 420 -16.57 19.99 -9.86
N ILE A 421 -16.94 20.87 -8.93
CA ILE A 421 -16.02 21.44 -7.93
C ILE A 421 -15.44 20.32 -7.07
N GLU A 422 -16.30 19.43 -6.56
CA GLU A 422 -15.90 18.26 -5.77
C GLU A 422 -14.93 17.36 -6.54
N TYR A 423 -15.27 17.04 -7.79
CA TYR A 423 -14.42 16.22 -8.66
C TYR A 423 -13.06 16.89 -8.92
N ASN A 424 -13.04 18.18 -9.27
CA ASN A 424 -11.80 18.90 -9.55
C ASN A 424 -10.92 19.01 -8.31
N PHE A 425 -11.50 19.30 -7.15
CA PHE A 425 -10.80 19.33 -5.87
C PHE A 425 -10.17 17.96 -5.57
N ASN A 426 -10.97 16.90 -5.58
CA ASN A 426 -10.51 15.55 -5.28
C ASN A 426 -9.45 15.08 -6.28
N LYS A 427 -9.58 15.39 -7.57
CA LYS A 427 -8.57 15.08 -8.60
C LYS A 427 -7.24 15.79 -8.34
N ARG A 428 -7.26 17.06 -7.93
CA ARG A 428 -6.04 17.83 -7.63
C ARG A 428 -5.39 17.35 -6.34
N ILE A 429 -6.17 17.17 -5.26
CA ILE A 429 -5.67 16.65 -3.99
C ILE A 429 -5.14 15.22 -4.13
N ALA A 430 -5.84 14.33 -4.84
CA ALA A 430 -5.35 12.96 -5.10
C ALA A 430 -3.98 12.96 -5.79
N LYS A 431 -3.71 13.92 -6.68
CA LYS A 431 -2.37 14.09 -7.29
C LYS A 431 -1.31 14.49 -6.26
N GLN A 432 -1.64 15.39 -5.34
CA GLN A 432 -0.74 15.79 -4.26
C GLN A 432 -0.50 14.65 -3.26
N VAL A 433 -1.55 13.90 -2.91
CA VAL A 433 -1.47 12.72 -2.03
C VAL A 433 -0.55 11.66 -2.64
N LYS A 434 -0.72 11.35 -3.92
CA LYS A 434 0.14 10.40 -4.64
C LYS A 434 1.61 10.83 -4.69
N ASP A 435 1.84 12.14 -4.70
CA ASP A 435 3.17 12.76 -4.69
C ASP A 435 3.81 12.71 -3.29
N ILE A 436 3.06 12.88 -2.20
CA ILE A 436 3.60 12.67 -0.83
C ILE A 436 3.83 11.20 -0.50
N GLU A 437 3.03 10.30 -1.07
CA GLU A 437 3.20 8.86 -0.86
C GLU A 437 4.47 8.29 -1.52
N THR A 438 5.13 9.02 -2.42
CA THR A 438 6.39 8.55 -3.03
C THR A 438 7.47 8.29 -2.00
N ASP A 439 7.48 9.03 -0.90
CA ASP A 439 8.54 8.98 0.11
C ASP A 439 8.52 7.70 0.95
N VAL A 440 7.37 7.01 0.92
CA VAL A 440 7.12 5.77 1.66
C VAL A 440 6.96 4.56 0.74
N LYS A 441 7.11 4.71 -0.59
CA LYS A 441 6.99 3.60 -1.56
C LYS A 441 8.01 2.49 -1.38
N ASP A 442 9.17 2.82 -0.82
CA ASP A 442 10.21 1.83 -0.49
C ASP A 442 10.03 1.25 0.92
N ALA A 443 9.14 1.84 1.73
CA ALA A 443 8.83 1.45 3.10
C ALA A 443 7.59 0.54 3.21
N GLY A 444 6.68 0.56 2.23
CA GLY A 444 5.53 -0.32 2.13
C GLY A 444 5.26 -0.78 0.70
N TYR A 445 5.00 -2.09 0.54
CA TYR A 445 4.65 -2.72 -0.74
C TYR A 445 3.17 -2.60 -1.08
#